data_AF-A0AAD4CF54-F1
#
_entry.id   AF-A0AAD4CF54-F1
#
_cell.length_a   1.000
_cell.length_b   1.000
_cell.length_c   1.000
_cell.angle_alpha   90.00
_cell.angle_beta   90.00
_cell.angle_gamma   90.00
#
_symmetry.space_group_name_H-M   'P 1'
#
loop_
_entity.id
_entity.type
_entity.pdbx_description
1 polymer ?
#
loop_
_entity_poly.entity_id
_entity_poly.type
_entity_poly.pdbx_seq_one_letter_code
_entity_poly.pdbx_strand_id
1 'polypeptide(L)'
;MADDVLQFVLRGHILDCYEWIYFPYMLEAIAHANRDPLTDDFVCRGLQLSTDRIHKNRKGFKHRHHGVWLMLRSCSRSALILLAASRCRETEGLLPLGWKAAVVSAMEMLSYWADEAEDARDRLGILTELTEQWERDDMLVDFAV
;
A
#
# COMPACT_ATOMS: atom_id res chain seq x y z
N MET A 1 -25.14 -0.83 -20.46
CA MET A 1 -24.64 -0.32 -19.17
C MET A 1 -23.12 -0.48 -19.16
N ALA A 2 -22.41 0.35 -19.94
CA ALA A 2 -20.97 0.23 -20.22
C ALA A 2 -20.13 1.33 -19.55
N ASP A 3 -20.76 2.13 -18.68
CA ASP A 3 -20.23 3.40 -18.16
C ASP A 3 -19.43 3.25 -16.85
N ASP A 4 -19.12 2.02 -16.41
CA ASP A 4 -18.44 1.78 -15.13
C ASP A 4 -16.97 1.32 -15.30
N VAL A 5 -16.70 0.48 -16.31
CA VAL A 5 -15.35 -0.08 -16.53
C VAL A 5 -14.35 0.97 -16.98
N LEU A 6 -14.71 1.84 -17.93
CA LEU A 6 -13.83 2.92 -18.38
C LEU A 6 -13.53 3.90 -17.25
N GLN A 7 -14.55 4.26 -16.45
CA GLN A 7 -14.36 5.14 -15.30
C GLN A 7 -13.44 4.50 -14.25
N PHE A 8 -13.60 3.20 -13.99
CA PHE A 8 -12.70 2.45 -13.10
C PHE A 8 -11.25 2.48 -13.60
N VAL A 9 -11.02 2.19 -14.89
CA VAL A 9 -9.68 2.21 -15.50
C VAL A 9 -9.05 3.60 -15.44
N LEU A 10 -9.79 4.65 -15.81
CA LEU A 10 -9.29 6.03 -15.75
C LEU A 10 -9.00 6.49 -14.31
N ARG A 11 -9.81 6.05 -13.34
CA ARG A 11 -9.54 6.27 -11.91
C ARG A 11 -8.30 5.50 -11.42
N GLY A 12 -7.95 4.38 -12.03
CA GLY A 12 -6.67 3.71 -11.80
C GLY A 12 -5.51 4.55 -12.32
N HIS A 13 -5.60 5.00 -13.57
CA HIS A 13 -4.53 5.79 -14.20
C HIS A 13 -4.26 7.13 -13.53
N ILE A 14 -5.29 7.83 -13.04
CA ILE A 14 -5.08 9.07 -12.30
C ILE A 14 -4.33 8.82 -10.97
N LEU A 15 -4.57 7.69 -10.30
CA LEU A 15 -3.80 7.30 -9.12
C LEU A 15 -2.33 7.04 -9.47
N ASP A 16 -2.07 6.42 -10.63
CA ASP A 16 -0.70 6.25 -11.12
C ASP A 16 -0.03 7.60 -11.37
N CYS A 17 -0.71 8.55 -12.01
CA CYS A 17 -0.16 9.90 -12.20
C CYS A 17 0.16 10.59 -10.86
N TYR A 18 -0.75 10.51 -9.89
CA TYR A 18 -0.49 11.09 -8.57
C TYR A 18 0.66 10.41 -7.84
N GLU A 19 0.77 9.08 -7.93
CA GLU A 19 1.91 8.37 -7.37
C GLU A 19 3.22 8.87 -7.96
N TRP A 20 3.32 9.08 -9.27
CA TRP A 20 4.51 9.65 -9.90
C TRP A 20 4.85 11.07 -9.42
N ILE A 21 3.83 11.90 -9.14
CA ILE A 21 4.02 13.26 -8.62
C ILE A 21 4.56 13.23 -7.19
N TYR A 22 4.01 12.34 -6.34
CA TYR A 22 4.36 12.30 -4.91
C TYR A 22 5.55 11.40 -4.59
N PHE A 23 5.89 10.44 -5.46
CA PHE A 23 6.95 9.46 -5.22
C PHE A 23 8.32 10.06 -4.93
N PRO A 24 8.79 11.12 -5.61
CA PRO A 24 10.08 11.72 -5.28
C PRO A 24 10.18 12.20 -3.83
N TYR A 25 9.11 12.79 -3.29
CA TYR A 25 9.06 13.25 -1.90
C TYR A 25 9.04 12.07 -0.92
N MET A 26 8.28 11.02 -1.23
CA MET A 26 8.29 9.79 -0.45
C MET A 26 9.68 9.12 -0.48
N LEU A 27 10.36 9.12 -1.63
CA LEU A 27 11.69 8.53 -1.79
C LEU A 27 12.72 9.26 -0.91
N GLU A 28 12.76 10.59 -0.97
CA GLU A 28 13.66 11.39 -0.14
C GLU A 28 13.39 11.18 1.36
N ALA A 29 12.12 11.25 1.78
CA ALA A 29 11.76 11.13 3.18
C ALA A 29 11.95 9.71 3.74
N ILE A 30 11.67 8.66 2.95
CA ILE A 30 11.70 7.26 3.40
C ILE A 30 13.07 6.63 3.16
N ALA A 31 13.56 6.63 1.91
CA ALA A 31 14.76 5.89 1.53
C ALA A 31 16.05 6.66 1.86
N HIS A 32 16.02 7.98 1.80
CA HIS A 32 17.17 8.84 2.13
C HIS A 32 17.10 9.42 3.54
N ALA A 33 16.01 9.17 4.29
CA ALA A 33 15.76 9.73 5.62
C ALA A 33 15.98 11.26 5.66
N ASN A 34 15.64 11.93 4.55
CA ASN A 34 15.86 13.35 4.34
C ASN A 34 14.50 14.06 4.26
N ARG A 35 13.79 14.08 5.40
CA ARG A 35 12.48 14.74 5.49
C ARG A 35 12.65 16.26 5.47
N ASP A 36 11.97 16.90 4.54
CA ASP A 36 11.78 18.35 4.51
C ASP A 36 10.35 18.70 4.95
N PRO A 37 10.17 19.36 6.11
CA PRO A 37 8.87 19.80 6.60
C PRO A 37 8.06 20.64 5.61
N LEU A 38 8.72 21.34 4.67
CA LEU A 38 8.03 22.11 3.62
C LEU A 38 7.32 21.22 2.60
N THR A 39 7.68 19.94 2.53
CA THR A 39 7.14 18.96 1.59
C THR A 39 6.34 17.85 2.27
N ASP A 40 6.13 17.92 3.58
CA ASP A 40 5.41 16.90 4.36
C ASP A 40 4.00 16.63 3.80
N ASP A 41 3.27 17.65 3.33
CA ASP A 41 1.95 17.47 2.72
C ASP A 41 2.00 16.52 1.51
N PHE A 42 3.07 16.56 0.72
CA PHE A 42 3.25 15.67 -0.42
C PHE A 42 3.56 14.23 0.00
N VAL A 43 4.35 14.06 1.06
CA VAL A 43 4.61 12.74 1.65
C VAL A 43 3.31 12.14 2.20
N CYS A 44 2.57 12.90 3.02
CA CYS A 44 1.29 12.49 3.57
C CYS A 44 0.28 12.10 2.48
N ARG A 45 0.17 12.90 1.40
CA ARG A 45 -0.70 12.58 0.26
C ARG A 45 -0.26 11.31 -0.46
N GLY A 46 1.04 11.11 -0.67
CA GLY A 46 1.57 9.89 -1.28
C GLY A 46 1.26 8.63 -0.45
N LEU A 47 1.42 8.71 0.87
CA LEU A 47 1.06 7.62 1.78
C LEU A 47 -0.46 7.37 1.83
N GLN A 48 -1.26 8.44 1.84
CA GLN A 48 -2.72 8.33 1.75
C GLN A 48 -3.16 7.65 0.45
N LEU A 49 -2.56 8.01 -0.68
CA LEU A 49 -2.85 7.38 -1.97
C LEU A 49 -2.48 5.90 -1.99
N SER A 50 -1.42 5.50 -1.30
CA SER A 50 -1.07 4.09 -1.14
C SER A 50 -2.18 3.31 -0.41
N THR A 51 -2.74 3.90 0.65
CA THR A 51 -3.90 3.34 1.38
C THR A 51 -5.15 3.30 0.49
N ASP A 52 -5.47 4.40 -0.18
CA ASP A 52 -6.64 4.53 -1.04
C ASP A 52 -6.62 3.55 -2.21
N ARG A 53 -5.44 3.33 -2.81
CA ARG A 53 -5.26 2.38 -3.92
C ARG A 53 -5.67 0.98 -3.49
N ILE A 54 -5.20 0.54 -2.32
CA ILE A 54 -5.55 -0.78 -1.80
C ILE A 54 -7.05 -0.83 -1.48
N HIS A 55 -7.59 0.17 -0.79
CA HIS A 55 -9.00 0.21 -0.43
C HIS A 55 -9.94 0.13 -1.65
N LYS A 56 -9.66 0.90 -2.70
CA LYS A 56 -10.46 0.94 -3.93
C LYS A 56 -10.46 -0.41 -4.65
N ASN A 57 -9.35 -1.13 -4.65
CA ASN A 57 -9.22 -2.42 -5.32
C ASN A 57 -9.79 -3.60 -4.52
N ARG A 58 -10.04 -3.43 -3.22
CA ARG A 58 -10.60 -4.48 -2.35
C ARG A 58 -11.97 -5.01 -2.77
N LYS A 59 -12.80 -4.22 -3.45
CA LYS A 59 -14.14 -4.68 -3.86
C LYS A 59 -14.11 -5.55 -5.12
N GLY A 60 -13.11 -5.36 -5.99
CA GLY A 60 -13.06 -5.98 -7.32
C GLY A 60 -12.07 -7.13 -7.46
N PHE A 61 -11.18 -7.35 -6.48
CA PHE A 61 -10.02 -8.22 -6.67
C PHE A 61 -10.33 -9.69 -7.01
N LYS A 62 -11.55 -10.18 -6.72
CA LYS A 62 -11.92 -11.57 -7.00
C LYS A 62 -12.37 -11.79 -8.45
N HIS A 63 -12.62 -10.72 -9.21
CA HIS A 63 -13.04 -10.82 -10.60
C HIS A 63 -11.86 -11.18 -11.52
N ARG A 64 -12.06 -12.13 -12.43
CA ARG A 64 -11.05 -12.50 -13.44
C ARG A 64 -11.08 -11.50 -14.60
N HIS A 65 -10.12 -10.57 -14.61
CA HIS A 65 -9.90 -9.67 -15.75
C HIS A 65 -8.40 -9.42 -15.95
N HIS A 66 -7.99 -9.03 -17.17
CA HIS A 66 -6.57 -8.80 -17.51
C HIS A 66 -5.87 -7.76 -16.62
N GLY A 67 -6.63 -6.87 -15.98
CA GLY A 67 -6.12 -5.85 -15.06
C GLY A 67 -5.75 -6.36 -13.66
N VAL A 68 -6.13 -7.58 -13.27
CA VAL A 68 -5.87 -8.11 -11.92
C VAL A 68 -4.38 -8.17 -11.61
N TRP A 69 -3.56 -8.61 -12.55
CA TRP A 69 -2.11 -8.71 -12.33
C TRP A 69 -1.48 -7.33 -12.05
N LEU A 70 -1.87 -6.30 -12.80
CA LEU A 70 -1.42 -4.91 -12.55
C LEU A 70 -1.95 -4.36 -11.22
N MET A 71 -3.20 -4.68 -10.88
CA MET A 71 -3.80 -4.33 -9.59
C MET A 71 -3.00 -4.93 -8.43
N LEU A 72 -2.72 -6.25 -8.45
CA LEU A 72 -1.96 -6.92 -7.38
C LEU A 72 -0.58 -6.31 -7.21
N ARG A 73 0.12 -6.03 -8.32
CA ARG A 73 1.45 -5.38 -8.29
C ARG A 73 1.39 -3.99 -7.68
N SER A 74 0.43 -3.16 -8.09
CA SER A 74 0.30 -1.81 -7.56
C SER A 74 -0.12 -1.78 -6.08
N CYS A 75 -1.01 -2.69 -5.64
CA CYS A 75 -1.36 -2.84 -4.23
C CYS A 75 -0.20 -3.36 -3.39
N SER A 76 0.59 -4.31 -3.92
CA SER A 76 1.81 -4.82 -3.26
C SER A 76 2.83 -3.70 -3.07
N ARG A 77 3.06 -2.89 -4.12
CA ARG A 77 3.95 -1.72 -4.04
C ARG A 77 3.49 -0.72 -2.99
N SER A 78 2.21 -0.36 -2.98
CA SER A 78 1.65 0.53 -1.97
C SER A 78 1.80 -0.03 -0.55
N ALA A 79 1.58 -1.33 -0.34
CA ALA A 79 1.80 -1.96 0.95
C ALA A 79 3.27 -1.89 1.40
N LEU A 80 4.21 -2.13 0.48
CA LEU A 80 5.65 -2.03 0.75
C LEU A 80 6.08 -0.58 1.08
N ILE A 81 5.51 0.42 0.40
CA ILE A 81 5.77 1.84 0.71
C ILE A 81 5.31 2.18 2.13
N LEU A 82 4.10 1.75 2.51
CA LEU A 82 3.57 1.95 3.87
C LEU A 82 4.45 1.27 4.93
N LEU A 83 4.87 0.04 4.66
CA LEU A 83 5.79 -0.71 5.52
C LEU A 83 7.17 -0.03 5.63
N ALA A 84 7.70 0.52 4.54
CA ALA A 84 8.96 1.26 4.55
C ALA A 84 8.85 2.55 5.37
N ALA A 85 7.77 3.32 5.18
CA ALA A 85 7.50 4.52 5.96
C ALA A 85 7.36 4.22 7.46
N SER A 86 6.69 3.12 7.83
CA SER A 86 6.53 2.71 9.23
C SER A 86 7.85 2.40 9.95
N ARG A 87 8.90 2.07 9.20
CA ARG A 87 10.22 1.74 9.75
C ARG A 87 11.19 2.91 9.73
N CYS A 88 10.81 4.02 9.11
CA CYS A 88 11.65 5.21 9.04
C CYS A 88 11.15 6.22 10.08
N ARG A 89 11.99 6.54 11.07
CA ARG A 89 11.67 7.50 12.14
C ARG A 89 11.15 8.85 11.62
N GLU A 90 11.68 9.31 10.49
CA GLU A 90 11.28 10.59 9.91
C GLU A 90 9.84 10.58 9.39
N THR A 91 9.31 9.41 9.03
CA THR A 91 8.01 9.26 8.35
C THR A 91 6.98 8.42 9.10
N GLU A 92 7.35 7.73 10.17
CA GLU A 92 6.44 6.92 11.00
C GLU A 92 5.24 7.75 11.47
N GLY A 93 5.49 8.98 11.94
CA GLY A 93 4.44 9.91 12.38
C GLY A 93 3.60 10.53 11.26
N LEU A 94 3.92 10.26 9.98
CA LEU A 94 3.18 10.75 8.80
C LEU A 94 2.24 9.70 8.21
N LEU A 95 2.20 8.49 8.78
CA LEU A 95 1.36 7.41 8.27
C LEU A 95 -0.13 7.74 8.43
N PRO A 96 -0.94 7.48 7.38
CA PRO A 96 -2.37 7.73 7.44
C PRO A 96 -3.07 6.74 8.36
N LEU A 97 -4.22 7.13 8.92
CA LEU A 97 -5.07 6.23 9.69
C LEU A 97 -5.48 5.01 8.85
N GLY A 98 -5.42 3.83 9.46
CA GLY A 98 -5.81 2.58 8.81
C GLY A 98 -4.76 1.98 7.86
N TRP A 99 -3.54 2.50 7.82
CA TRP A 99 -2.47 1.96 6.96
C TRP A 99 -2.18 0.47 7.22
N LYS A 100 -2.17 0.01 8.48
CA LYS A 100 -1.99 -1.40 8.84
C LYS A 100 -3.09 -2.26 8.18
N ALA A 101 -4.35 -1.85 8.31
CA ALA A 101 -5.49 -2.55 7.70
C ALA A 101 -5.42 -2.55 6.16
N ALA A 102 -4.84 -1.52 5.55
CA ALA A 102 -4.60 -1.48 4.11
C ALA A 102 -3.55 -2.54 3.71
N VAL A 103 -2.43 -2.65 4.41
CA VAL A 103 -1.42 -3.70 4.15
C VAL A 103 -2.04 -5.09 4.31
N VAL A 104 -2.80 -5.35 5.38
CA VAL A 104 -3.53 -6.61 5.57
C VAL A 104 -4.48 -6.87 4.38
N SER A 105 -5.21 -5.86 3.93
CA SER A 105 -6.09 -5.99 2.75
C SER A 105 -5.30 -6.35 1.48
N ALA A 106 -4.09 -5.80 1.28
CA ALA A 106 -3.24 -6.19 0.16
C ALA A 106 -2.78 -7.65 0.27
N MET A 107 -2.44 -8.12 1.48
CA MET A 107 -2.12 -9.52 1.74
C MET A 107 -3.32 -10.45 1.47
N GLU A 108 -4.54 -10.07 1.87
CA GLU A 108 -5.78 -10.80 1.55
C GLU A 108 -5.95 -10.97 0.03
N MET A 109 -5.67 -9.91 -0.74
CA MET A 109 -5.77 -9.96 -2.20
C MET A 109 -4.73 -10.89 -2.80
N LEU A 110 -3.48 -10.83 -2.33
CA LEU A 110 -2.41 -11.71 -2.81
C LEU A 110 -2.67 -13.17 -2.45
N SER A 111 -3.11 -13.43 -1.22
CA SER A 111 -3.46 -14.77 -0.74
C SER A 111 -4.52 -15.44 -1.61
N TYR A 112 -5.56 -14.70 -2.00
CA TYR A 112 -6.60 -15.25 -2.88
C TYR A 112 -6.06 -15.69 -4.25
N TRP A 113 -5.05 -15.02 -4.79
CA TRP A 113 -4.48 -15.33 -6.11
C TRP A 113 -3.20 -16.19 -6.05
N ALA A 114 -2.71 -16.53 -4.86
CA ALA A 114 -1.41 -17.17 -4.67
C ALA A 114 -1.30 -18.57 -5.30
N ASP A 115 -2.42 -19.28 -5.47
CA ASP A 115 -2.44 -20.61 -6.09
C ASP A 115 -2.38 -20.54 -7.63
N GLU A 116 -2.75 -19.39 -8.20
CA GLU A 116 -2.85 -19.21 -9.66
C GLU A 116 -1.74 -18.34 -10.23
N ALA A 117 -1.13 -17.48 -9.40
CA ALA A 117 -0.07 -16.57 -9.78
C ALA A 117 1.10 -16.69 -8.82
N GLU A 118 2.22 -17.22 -9.32
CA GLU A 118 3.48 -17.34 -8.55
C GLU A 118 3.95 -15.98 -8.01
N ASP A 119 3.85 -14.93 -8.81
CA ASP A 119 4.12 -13.55 -8.39
C ASP A 119 3.28 -13.14 -7.16
N ALA A 120 2.02 -13.55 -7.07
CA ALA A 120 1.15 -13.21 -5.94
C ALA A 120 1.60 -13.92 -4.67
N ARG A 121 1.97 -15.21 -4.79
CA ARG A 121 2.54 -16.01 -3.70
C ARG A 121 3.85 -15.42 -3.19
N ASP A 122 4.76 -15.06 -4.09
CA ASP A 122 6.05 -14.46 -3.78
C ASP A 122 5.88 -13.14 -3.01
N ARG A 123 5.05 -12.21 -3.52
CA ARG A 123 4.78 -10.94 -2.83
C ARG A 123 4.08 -11.12 -1.49
N LEU A 124 3.20 -12.12 -1.36
CA LEU A 124 2.56 -12.45 -0.08
C LEU A 124 3.60 -12.91 0.94
N GLY A 125 4.56 -13.75 0.54
CA GLY A 125 5.65 -14.21 1.41
C GLY A 125 6.45 -13.03 1.97
N ILE A 126 6.87 -12.11 1.09
CA ILE A 126 7.61 -10.89 1.49
C ILE A 126 6.79 -10.04 2.47
N LEU A 127 5.52 -9.78 2.17
CA LEU A 127 4.68 -8.97 3.08
C LEU A 127 4.49 -9.67 4.42
N THR A 128 4.29 -10.99 4.42
CA THR A 128 4.13 -11.79 5.65
C THR A 128 5.36 -11.64 6.53
N GLU A 129 6.55 -11.91 6.00
CA GLU A 129 7.84 -11.78 6.70
C GLU A 129 8.02 -10.36 7.27
N LEU A 130 7.72 -9.33 6.48
CA LEU A 130 7.80 -7.95 6.94
C LEU A 130 6.74 -7.61 8.00
N THR A 131 5.60 -8.30 8.07
CA THR A 131 4.56 -8.00 9.07
C THR A 131 4.69 -8.80 10.38
N GLU A 132 5.57 -9.80 10.46
CA GLU A 132 5.76 -10.64 11.66
C GLU A 132 6.07 -9.84 12.93
N GLN A 133 6.62 -8.63 12.79
CA GLN A 133 7.00 -7.78 13.92
C GLN A 133 5.79 -7.11 14.58
N TRP A 134 4.65 -6.98 13.88
CA TRP A 134 3.46 -6.31 14.40
C TRP A 134 2.83 -7.04 15.57
N GLU A 135 2.90 -8.38 15.59
CA GLU A 135 2.37 -9.19 16.69
C GLU A 135 3.11 -8.91 18.02
N ARG A 136 4.37 -8.47 17.94
CA ARG A 136 5.17 -8.12 19.13
C ARG A 136 4.84 -6.72 19.66
N ASP A 137 4.55 -5.77 18.77
CA ASP A 137 4.23 -4.40 19.16
C ASP A 137 2.82 -4.30 19.77
N ASP A 138 1.84 -5.03 19.24
CA ASP A 138 0.47 -5.02 19.79
C ASP A 138 0.41 -5.73 21.16
N MET A 139 1.22 -6.78 21.40
CA MET A 139 1.35 -7.40 22.73
C MET A 139 1.96 -6.46 23.78
N LEU A 140 2.92 -5.61 23.41
CA LEU A 140 3.55 -4.67 24.36
C LEU A 140 2.61 -3.54 24.80
N VAL A 141 1.59 -3.21 24.00
CA VAL A 141 0.56 -2.23 24.37
C VAL A 141 -0.46 -2.83 25.34
N ASP A 142 -0.81 -4.12 25.18
CA ASP A 142 -1.76 -4.81 26.07
C ASP A 142 -1.22 -5.05 27.51
N PHE A 143 0.11 -5.04 27.71
CA PHE A 143 0.72 -5.13 29.05
C PHE A 143 1.03 -3.77 29.71
N ALA A 144 0.75 -2.66 29.01
CA ALA A 144 1.03 -1.30 29.49
C ALA A 144 -0.20 -0.56 30.05
N VAL A 145 -1.33 -1.27 30.25
CA VAL A 145 -2.58 -0.76 30.85
C VAL A 145 -2.80 -1.34 32.24
#